data_AF-A0A7S2JBT3-F1
#
_entry.id   AF-A0A7S2JBT3-F1
#
_cell.length_a   1.000
_cell.length_b   1.000
_cell.length_c   1.000
_cell.angle_alpha   90.00
_cell.angle_beta   90.00
_cell.angle_gamma   90.00
#
_symmetry.space_group_name_H-M   'P 1'
#
loop_
_entity.id
_entity.type
_entity.pdbx_description
1 polymer ?
#
loop_
_entity_poly.entity_id
_entity_poly.type
_entity_poly.pdbx_seq_one_letter_code
_entity_poly.pdbx_strand_id
1 'polypeptide(L)'
;AVTIECAYQNVGIGLGVALSLFTGDELGRAAGCPIYYGVVQTFFIPIFLLGCWKANWTFAPSTDFILDVVRKSYQPANDMVNVQAPELMLRLGPGLPLQPTTHATHNSM
;
A
#
# COMPACT_ATOMS: atom_id res chain seq x y z
N ALA A 1 -0.23 -2.84 7.29
CA ALA A 1 -0.78 -1.86 6.33
C ALA A 1 -1.16 -0.58 7.05
N VAL A 2 -2.23 -0.59 7.87
CA VAL A 2 -2.76 0.59 8.57
C VAL A 2 -1.70 1.44 9.29
N THR A 3 -0.79 0.83 10.05
CA THR A 3 0.27 1.57 10.76
C THR A 3 1.14 2.43 9.84
N ILE A 4 1.49 1.92 8.64
CA ILE A 4 2.30 2.66 7.67
C ILE A 4 1.45 3.71 6.96
N GLU A 5 0.21 3.42 6.62
CA GLU A 5 -0.70 4.37 5.98
C GLU A 5 -0.94 5.60 6.87
N CYS A 6 -0.99 5.42 8.20
CA CYS A 6 -1.09 6.54 9.13
C CYS A 6 0.24 7.30 9.29
N ALA A 7 1.38 6.62 9.23
CA ALA A 7 2.68 7.19 9.60
C ALA A 7 3.53 7.66 8.40
N TYR A 8 3.24 7.22 7.18
CA TYR A 8 3.95 7.66 5.98
C TYR A 8 3.17 8.79 5.31
N GLN A 9 3.77 9.98 5.28
CA GLN A 9 3.12 11.16 4.72
C GLN A 9 3.85 11.66 3.48
N ASN A 10 3.12 12.30 2.56
CA ASN A 10 3.73 13.02 1.46
C ASN A 10 4.25 14.38 1.95
N VAL A 11 5.47 14.37 2.49
CA VAL A 11 6.15 15.58 2.97
C VAL A 11 6.48 16.58 1.88
N GLY A 12 6.54 16.15 0.61
CA GLY A 12 6.82 17.02 -0.53
C GLY A 12 5.72 18.06 -0.75
N ILE A 13 4.46 17.69 -0.52
CA ILE A 13 3.33 18.64 -0.58
C ILE A 13 3.46 19.67 0.54
N GLY A 14 3.73 19.22 1.77
CA GLY A 14 3.93 20.13 2.91
C GLY A 14 5.07 21.12 2.68
N LEU A 15 6.19 20.66 2.12
CA LEU A 15 7.31 21.51 1.76
C LEU A 15 6.95 22.48 0.63
N GLY A 16 6.30 22.01 -0.43
CA GLY A 16 5.87 22.86 -1.55
C GLY A 16 4.91 23.98 -1.11
N VAL A 17 4.00 23.68 -0.18
CA VAL A 17 3.11 24.68 0.43
C VAL A 17 3.90 25.66 1.30
N ALA A 18 4.86 25.19 2.08
CA ALA A 18 5.71 26.08 2.89
C ALA A 18 6.49 27.07 2.01
N LEU A 19 7.04 26.59 0.89
CA LEU A 19 7.79 27.39 -0.07
C LEU A 19 6.92 28.40 -0.84
N SER A 20 5.62 28.14 -1.02
CA SER A 20 4.73 29.03 -1.76
C SER A 20 4.01 30.06 -0.87
N LEU A 21 3.77 29.74 0.40
CA LEU A 21 2.99 30.59 1.31
C LEU A 21 3.85 31.46 2.23
N PHE A 22 5.08 31.07 2.54
CA PHE A 22 5.94 31.78 3.50
C PHE A 22 7.16 32.40 2.82
N THR A 23 7.68 33.48 3.40
CA THR A 23 8.90 34.17 2.95
C THR A 23 9.72 34.66 4.15
N GLY A 24 10.98 35.05 3.92
CA GLY A 24 11.86 35.55 4.98
C GLY A 24 12.09 34.53 6.09
N ASP A 25 12.11 34.98 7.35
CA ASP A 25 12.42 34.15 8.51
C ASP A 25 11.38 33.05 8.78
N GLU A 26 10.11 33.28 8.41
CA GLU A 26 9.03 32.30 8.61
C GLU A 26 9.12 31.12 7.63
N LEU A 27 9.75 31.32 6.46
CA LEU A 27 9.94 30.27 5.48
C LEU A 27 10.79 29.12 6.03
N GLY A 28 11.92 29.44 6.68
CA GLY A 28 12.81 28.43 7.25
C GLY A 28 12.11 27.60 8.31
N ARG A 29 11.28 28.23 9.16
CA ARG A 29 10.51 27.55 10.21
C ARG A 29 9.41 26.66 9.60
N ALA A 30 8.66 27.18 8.63
CA ALA A 30 7.58 26.45 7.97
C ALA A 30 8.10 25.26 7.14
N ALA A 31 9.18 25.45 6.37
CA ALA A 31 9.80 24.40 5.58
C ALA A 31 10.54 23.36 6.44
N GLY A 32 11.04 23.77 7.61
CA GLY A 32 11.71 22.87 8.54
C GLY A 32 10.84 21.72 9.03
N CYS A 33 9.53 21.94 9.23
CA CYS A 33 8.60 20.92 9.70
C CYS A 33 8.49 19.70 8.75
N PRO A 34 8.11 19.84 7.46
CA PRO A 34 8.04 18.73 6.52
C PRO A 34 9.41 18.11 6.23
N ILE A 35 10.50 18.89 6.22
CA ILE A 35 11.85 18.36 6.05
C ILE A 35 12.22 17.46 7.23
N TYR A 36 12.02 17.93 8.46
CA TYR A 36 12.30 17.14 9.66
C TYR A 36 11.50 15.84 9.69
N TYR A 37 10.19 15.92 9.45
CA TYR A 37 9.35 14.72 9.38
C TYR A 37 9.80 13.78 8.26
N GLY A 38 10.18 14.32 7.10
CA GLY A 38 10.71 13.56 5.97
C GLY A 38 11.96 12.75 6.33
N VAL A 39 12.88 13.36 7.08
CA VAL A 39 14.08 12.69 7.59
C VAL A 39 13.70 11.59 8.60
N VAL A 40 12.83 11.90 9.56
CA VAL A 40 12.38 10.93 10.57
C VAL A 40 11.72 9.72 9.91
N GLN A 41 10.75 9.93 9.01
CA GLN A 41 10.06 8.80 8.37
C GLN A 41 11.01 7.94 7.53
N THR A 42 12.03 8.56 6.90
CA THR A 42 13.02 7.84 6.08
C THR A 42 13.88 6.88 6.89
N PHE A 43 14.13 7.15 8.17
CA PHE A 43 14.89 6.24 9.03
C PHE A 43 13.99 5.27 9.79
N PHE A 44 12.93 5.77 10.43
CA PHE A 44 12.14 4.97 11.35
C PHE A 44 11.23 3.96 10.64
N ILE A 45 10.66 4.30 9.47
CA ILE A 45 9.78 3.38 8.75
C ILE A 45 10.55 2.16 8.22
N PRO A 46 11.70 2.30 7.53
CA PRO A 46 12.46 1.12 7.10
C PRO A 46 12.91 0.25 8.27
N ILE A 47 13.36 0.84 9.38
CA ILE A 47 13.74 0.07 10.58
C ILE A 47 12.54 -0.74 11.11
N PHE A 48 11.38 -0.10 11.23
CA PHE A 48 10.15 -0.78 11.65
C PHE A 48 9.76 -1.91 10.69
N LEU A 49 9.79 -1.67 9.38
CA LEU A 49 9.47 -2.68 8.36
C LEU A 49 10.42 -3.88 8.41
N LEU A 50 11.72 -3.64 8.55
CA LEU A 50 12.73 -4.70 8.70
C LEU A 50 12.54 -5.47 10.00
N GLY A 51 12.17 -4.79 11.09
CA GLY A 51 11.82 -5.42 12.37
C GLY A 51 10.60 -6.33 12.24
N CYS A 52 9.50 -5.84 11.66
CA CYS A 52 8.31 -6.65 11.40
C CYS A 52 8.61 -7.85 10.50
N TRP A 53 9.45 -7.67 9.48
CA TRP A 53 9.88 -8.75 8.61
C TRP A 53 10.66 -9.83 9.38
N LYS A 54 11.65 -9.45 10.18
CA LYS A 54 12.42 -10.42 10.97
C LYS A 54 11.62 -11.08 12.09
N ALA A 55 10.57 -10.42 12.57
CA ALA A 55 9.61 -11.00 13.51
C ALA A 55 8.60 -11.97 12.86
N ASN A 56 8.68 -12.20 11.53
CA ASN A 56 7.69 -12.96 10.75
C ASN A 56 6.26 -12.38 10.84
N TRP A 57 6.14 -11.05 10.99
CA TRP A 57 4.86 -10.33 10.97
C TRP A 57 4.44 -9.87 9.57
N THR A 58 5.22 -10.25 8.56
CA THR A 58 4.96 -9.99 7.14
C THR A 58 4.83 -11.30 6.37
N PHE A 59 4.25 -11.27 5.18
CA PHE A 59 4.19 -12.45 4.29
C PHE A 59 5.56 -12.89 3.74
N ALA A 60 6.57 -12.02 3.77
CA ALA A 60 7.93 -12.37 3.35
C ALA A 60 8.63 -13.24 4.41
N PRO A 61 9.27 -14.36 4.03
CA PRO A 61 10.02 -15.21 4.95
C PRO A 61 11.20 -14.47 5.59
N SER A 62 11.40 -14.62 6.90
CA SER A 62 12.53 -13.99 7.63
C SER A 62 13.92 -14.51 7.22
N THR A 63 13.98 -15.64 6.52
CA THR A 63 15.20 -16.29 6.01
C THR A 63 15.73 -15.68 4.71
N ASP A 64 14.91 -14.96 3.98
CA ASP A 64 15.27 -14.46 2.65
C ASP A 64 16.28 -13.30 2.73
N PHE A 65 17.01 -13.08 1.65
CA PHE A 65 17.91 -11.93 1.56
C PHE A 65 17.10 -10.64 1.45
N ILE A 66 17.58 -9.56 2.06
CA ILE A 66 16.87 -8.26 2.08
C ILE A 66 16.53 -7.76 0.67
N LEU A 67 17.41 -7.98 -0.30
CA LEU A 67 17.20 -7.57 -1.68
C LEU A 67 16.07 -8.35 -2.35
N ASP A 68 15.94 -9.64 -2.01
CA ASP A 68 14.85 -10.50 -2.49
C ASP A 68 13.52 -10.09 -1.85
N VAL A 69 13.54 -9.68 -0.59
CA VAL A 69 12.35 -9.18 0.12
C VAL A 69 11.85 -7.86 -0.47
N VAL A 70 12.75 -7.01 -0.95
CA VAL A 70 12.39 -5.74 -1.60
C VAL A 70 11.93 -5.94 -3.05
N ARG A 71 12.45 -6.96 -3.76
CA ARG A 71 12.17 -7.18 -5.19
C ARG A 71 10.97 -8.09 -5.48
N LYS A 72 10.71 -9.09 -4.62
CA LYS A 72 9.65 -10.08 -4.85
C LYS A 72 8.34 -9.65 -4.20
N SER A 73 7.24 -10.03 -4.83
CA SER A 73 5.89 -9.87 -4.26
C SER A 73 5.52 -11.12 -3.45
N TYR A 74 5.34 -10.97 -2.14
CA TYR A 74 4.91 -12.03 -1.23
C TYR A 74 3.42 -11.95 -0.89
N GLN A 75 2.71 -10.97 -1.45
CA GLN A 75 1.29 -10.81 -1.18
C GLN A 75 0.54 -12.02 -1.74
N PRO A 76 -0.36 -12.65 -0.95
CA PRO A 76 -1.20 -13.71 -1.47
C PRO A 76 -1.94 -13.21 -2.70
N ALA A 77 -1.92 -13.99 -3.79
CA ALA A 77 -2.86 -13.78 -4.87
C ALA A 77 -4.23 -13.96 -4.24
N ASN A 78 -4.98 -12.86 -4.11
CA ASN A 78 -6.40 -12.97 -3.89
C ASN A 78 -6.95 -13.62 -5.17
N ASP A 79 -7.07 -14.96 -5.18
CA ASP A 79 -8.23 -15.57 -5.81
C ASP A 79 -9.39 -14.82 -5.20
N MET A 80 -10.04 -14.00 -6.02
CA MET A 80 -11.19 -13.23 -5.61
C MET A 80 -12.18 -14.25 -5.04
N VAL A 81 -12.24 -14.38 -3.71
CA VAL A 81 -13.46 -14.82 -3.07
C VAL A 81 -14.49 -13.92 -3.69
N ASN A 82 -15.37 -14.53 -4.46
CA ASN A 82 -16.37 -13.91 -5.29
C ASN A 82 -17.26 -12.99 -4.44
N VAL A 83 -16.78 -11.76 -4.16
CA VAL A 83 -17.56 -10.67 -3.55
C VAL A 83 -18.45 -10.04 -4.62
N GLN A 84 -18.85 -10.80 -5.65
CA GLN A 84 -19.93 -10.40 -6.54
C GLN A 84 -21.29 -10.88 -6.02
N ALA A 85 -21.34 -11.78 -5.02
CA ALA A 85 -22.61 -12.33 -4.56
C ALA A 85 -23.60 -11.31 -3.97
N PRO A 86 -23.23 -10.37 -3.06
CA PRO A 86 -24.25 -9.51 -2.45
C PRO A 86 -24.73 -8.37 -3.37
N GLU A 87 -23.85 -7.78 -4.18
CA GLU A 87 -24.19 -6.70 -5.12
C GLU A 87 -24.94 -7.21 -6.35
N LEU A 88 -24.61 -8.41 -6.85
CA LEU A 88 -25.31 -9.02 -7.99
C LEU A 88 -26.71 -9.53 -7.58
N MET A 89 -26.90 -9.99 -6.35
CA MET A 89 -28.22 -10.39 -5.84
C MET A 89 -29.15 -9.18 -5.65
N LEU A 90 -28.62 -8.03 -5.25
CA LEU A 90 -29.40 -6.79 -5.13
C LEU A 90 -29.85 -6.25 -6.51
N ARG A 91 -29.06 -6.49 -7.56
CA ARG A 91 -29.34 -6.02 -8.93
C ARG A 91 -30.20 -6.97 -9.77
N LEU A 92 -30.18 -8.28 -9.52
CA LEU A 92 -30.88 -9.27 -10.35
C LEU A 92 -32.23 -9.74 -9.81
N GLY A 93 -32.60 -9.38 -8.57
CA GLY A 93 -33.83 -9.85 -7.95
C GLY A 93 -33.85 -11.37 -7.69
N PRO A 94 -34.74 -11.87 -6.83
CA PRO A 94 -34.81 -13.29 -6.52
C PRO A 94 -35.39 -14.05 -7.73
N GLY A 95 -34.57 -14.88 -8.39
CA GLY A 95 -35.07 -15.89 -9.34
C GLY A 95 -34.31 -16.08 -10.66
N LEU A 96 -33.20 -15.37 -10.92
CA LEU A 96 -32.44 -15.60 -12.16
C LEU A 96 -31.35 -16.69 -11.96
N PRO A 97 -31.33 -17.76 -12.77
CA PRO A 97 -30.34 -18.83 -12.61
C PRO A 97 -28.92 -18.32 -12.91
N LEU A 98 -27.97 -18.72 -12.06
CA LEU A 98 -26.54 -18.50 -12.28
C LEU A 98 -26.15 -19.14 -13.62
N GLN A 99 -25.78 -18.35 -14.61
CA GLN A 99 -25.17 -18.90 -15.83
C GLN A 99 -23.80 -19.48 -15.46
N PRO A 100 -23.53 -20.77 -15.77
CA PRO A 100 -22.23 -21.35 -15.53
C PRO A 100 -21.21 -20.72 -16.49
N THR A 101 -20.21 -20.04 -15.95
CA THR A 101 -19.06 -19.53 -16.71
C THR A 101 -18.33 -20.72 -17.32
N THR A 102 -18.54 -20.95 -18.61
CA THR A 102 -17.93 -22.03 -19.36
C THR A 102 -16.46 -21.68 -19.58
N HIS A 103 -15.55 -22.56 -19.18
CA HIS A 103 -14.12 -22.47 -19.44
C HIS A 103 -13.87 -22.35 -20.96
N ALA A 104 -13.37 -21.20 -21.41
CA ALA A 104 -12.84 -21.04 -22.76
C ALA A 104 -11.39 -21.54 -22.80
N THR A 105 -11.21 -22.86 -22.89
CA THR A 105 -9.98 -23.46 -23.43
C THR A 105 -10.03 -23.33 -24.95
N HIS A 106 -9.32 -22.34 -25.50
CA HIS A 106 -8.89 -22.35 -26.90
C HIS A 106 -7.76 -21.35 -27.11
N ASN A 107 -6.54 -21.83 -27.33
CA ASN A 107 -5.83 -21.51 -28.57
C ASN A 107 -4.62 -22.41 -28.79
N SER A 108 -4.59 -22.88 -30.02
CA SER A 108 -3.78 -23.92 -30.64
C SER A 108 -2.54 -23.34 -31.29
N MET A 109 -1.42 -24.07 -31.21
CA MET A 109 -0.64 -24.59 -32.36
C MET A 109 0.26 -25.70 -31.86
#